data_AF-A0A087DQM9-F1
#
_entry.id   AF-A0A087DQM9-F1
#
_cell.length_a   1.000
_cell.length_b   1.000
_cell.length_c   1.000
_cell.angle_alpha   90.00
_cell.angle_beta   90.00
_cell.angle_gamma   90.00
#
_symmetry.space_group_name_H-M   'P 1'
#
loop_
_entity.id
_entity.type
_entity.pdbx_description
1 polymer ?
#
loop_
_entity_poly.entity_id
_entity_poly.type
_entity_poly.pdbx_seq_one_letter_code
_entity_poly.pdbx_strand_id
1 'polypeptide(L)'
;MTTTPTQQLTDQLTRLRDLRQPLDQLATKTIHIGDHTNSGHTTAASAPLPINLGAFQLVQDIDAYTRRLVHLLHLHPTRDMDGHDLIKGALANRTRLDMLDSDTLTALAGGARDLVGRARLLLYPPEGTRMVGWCPRCVRELRCDEQEIAGGWVPCPGCGGTWRIKDLHTLAMQRLHARGVKGTPAQLSRLLKPWGIDIKAATIRQWVRRGVITPVTRDGGAPVILVWDVWAAHTRLAGYERARRRRT
;
A
#
# COMPACT_ATOMS: atom_id res chain seq x y z
N MET A 1 -4.72 -33.28 -7.27
CA MET A 1 -3.32 -33.37 -6.80
C MET A 1 -3.04 -32.17 -5.91
N THR A 2 -2.86 -32.38 -4.61
CA THR A 2 -2.56 -31.32 -3.63
C THR A 2 -1.09 -30.91 -3.76
N THR A 3 -0.83 -29.65 -4.10
CA THR A 3 0.54 -29.10 -4.25
C THR A 3 1.23 -29.08 -2.88
N THR A 4 2.44 -29.63 -2.76
CA THR A 4 3.17 -29.67 -1.47
C THR A 4 3.57 -28.26 -1.02
N PRO A 5 3.73 -28.00 0.29
CA PRO A 5 4.17 -26.69 0.80
C PRO A 5 5.49 -26.21 0.16
N THR A 6 6.46 -27.10 -0.07
CA THR A 6 7.71 -26.77 -0.79
C THR A 6 7.45 -26.31 -2.22
N GLN A 7 6.60 -27.01 -2.96
CA GLN A 7 6.22 -26.62 -4.33
C GLN A 7 5.53 -25.26 -4.33
N GLN A 8 4.57 -25.04 -3.41
CA GLN A 8 3.89 -23.76 -3.28
C GLN A 8 4.87 -22.62 -3.01
N LEU A 9 5.81 -22.81 -2.08
CA LEU A 9 6.84 -21.82 -1.77
C LEU A 9 7.74 -21.54 -2.98
N THR A 10 8.22 -22.59 -3.65
CA THR A 10 9.08 -22.47 -4.84
C THR A 10 8.39 -21.68 -5.96
N ASP A 11 7.10 -21.95 -6.19
CA ASP A 11 6.28 -21.22 -7.17
C ASP A 11 6.14 -19.74 -6.78
N GLN A 12 5.90 -19.43 -5.51
CA GLN A 12 5.78 -18.03 -5.07
C GLN A 12 7.13 -17.29 -5.13
N LEU A 13 8.24 -17.94 -4.80
CA LEU A 13 9.58 -17.35 -4.92
C LEU A 13 9.93 -17.03 -6.37
N THR A 14 9.58 -17.95 -7.29
CA THR A 14 9.72 -17.70 -8.74
C THR A 14 8.92 -16.47 -9.16
N ARG A 15 7.66 -16.37 -8.74
CA ARG A 15 6.81 -15.20 -9.03
C ARG A 15 7.36 -13.91 -8.41
N LEU A 16 7.89 -13.94 -7.18
CA LEU A 16 8.49 -12.76 -6.55
C LEU A 16 9.72 -12.28 -7.31
N ARG A 17 10.58 -13.21 -7.74
CA ARG A 17 11.75 -12.90 -8.57
C ARG A 17 11.33 -12.18 -9.85
N ASP A 18 10.33 -12.72 -10.55
CA ASP A 18 9.90 -12.16 -11.84
C ASP A 18 9.21 -10.78 -11.68
N LEU A 19 8.54 -10.53 -10.55
CA LEU A 19 7.92 -9.24 -10.24
C LEU A 19 8.91 -8.20 -9.67
N ARG A 20 10.15 -8.59 -9.37
CA ARG A 20 11.11 -7.73 -8.65
C ARG A 20 11.58 -6.55 -9.49
N GLN A 21 12.01 -6.81 -10.72
CA GLN A 21 12.48 -5.75 -11.64
C GLN A 21 11.41 -4.66 -11.88
N PRO A 22 10.14 -4.99 -12.26
CA PRO A 22 9.13 -3.95 -12.44
C PRO A 22 8.76 -3.23 -11.13
N LEU A 23 8.86 -3.89 -9.97
CA LEU A 23 8.67 -3.22 -8.67
C LEU A 23 9.77 -2.21 -8.36
N ASP A 24 11.04 -2.56 -8.61
CA ASP A 24 12.16 -1.65 -8.39
C ASP A 24 12.07 -0.44 -9.33
N GLN A 25 11.71 -0.67 -10.59
CA GLN A 25 11.46 0.39 -11.56
C GLN A 25 10.27 1.28 -11.15
N LEU A 26 9.21 0.73 -10.57
CA LEU A 26 8.09 1.53 -10.05
C LEU A 26 8.51 2.32 -8.79
N ALA A 27 9.27 1.71 -7.89
CA ALA A 27 9.77 2.33 -6.66
C ALA A 27 10.65 3.54 -6.96
N THR A 28 11.58 3.41 -7.92
CA THR A 28 12.47 4.48 -8.39
C THR A 28 11.83 5.39 -9.45
N LYS A 29 10.54 5.19 -9.78
CA LYS A 29 9.78 5.91 -10.83
C LYS A 29 10.42 5.86 -12.23
N THR A 30 11.15 4.80 -12.53
CA THR A 30 11.61 4.49 -13.89
C THR A 30 10.45 4.01 -14.79
N ILE A 31 9.34 3.55 -14.20
CA ILE A 31 8.09 3.22 -14.91
C ILE A 31 6.90 3.94 -14.29
N HIS A 32 6.01 4.46 -15.14
CA HIS A 32 4.68 4.93 -14.78
C HIS A 32 3.65 3.84 -15.08
N ILE A 33 3.00 3.31 -14.04
CA ILE A 33 1.89 2.36 -14.17
C ILE A 33 0.60 3.11 -13.88
N GLY A 34 -0.23 3.28 -14.91
CA GLY A 34 -1.55 3.89 -14.86
C GLY A 34 -1.58 5.36 -15.26
N ASP A 35 -1.59 5.63 -16.58
CA ASP A 35 -2.25 6.81 -17.13
C ASP A 35 -2.99 6.41 -18.42
N HIS A 36 -4.14 5.76 -18.23
CA HIS A 36 -5.16 5.62 -19.27
C HIS A 36 -6.39 6.43 -18.87
N THR A 37 -6.19 7.73 -18.62
CA THR A 37 -7.27 8.71 -18.74
C THR A 37 -7.08 9.44 -20.06
N ASN A 38 -7.82 8.99 -21.07
CA ASN A 38 -7.99 9.74 -22.29
C ASN A 38 -8.91 10.92 -21.98
N SER A 39 -8.35 12.08 -21.66
CA SER A 39 -8.98 13.39 -21.85
C SER A 39 -7.89 14.45 -21.90
N GLY A 40 -7.75 15.08 -23.07
CA GLY A 40 -6.77 16.13 -23.30
C GLY A 40 -7.03 17.33 -22.39
N HIS A 41 -5.98 17.84 -21.76
CA HIS A 41 -5.58 19.25 -21.79
C HIS A 41 -4.21 19.38 -21.10
N THR A 42 -3.29 20.03 -21.80
CA THR A 42 -1.90 20.26 -21.43
C THR A 42 -1.76 21.22 -20.25
N THR A 43 -0.60 21.11 -19.58
CA THR A 43 0.03 22.02 -18.61
C THR A 43 -0.27 21.83 -17.12
N ALA A 44 0.64 21.13 -16.44
CA ALA A 44 1.60 21.75 -15.54
C ALA A 44 2.66 20.70 -15.19
N ALA A 45 3.91 20.93 -15.63
CA ALA A 45 5.07 20.17 -15.20
C ALA A 45 5.24 20.34 -13.67
N SER A 46 4.55 19.51 -12.90
CA SER A 46 4.76 19.39 -11.46
C SER A 46 5.92 18.45 -11.24
N ALA A 47 7.00 18.97 -10.66
CA ALA A 47 8.18 18.22 -10.27
C ALA A 47 7.78 16.86 -9.64
N PRO A 48 8.30 15.72 -10.15
CA PRO A 48 7.94 14.41 -9.64
C PRO A 48 8.31 14.30 -8.16
N LEU A 49 7.38 13.89 -7.29
CA LEU A 49 7.75 13.41 -5.94
C LEU A 49 8.81 12.28 -6.09
N PRO A 50 9.84 12.15 -5.22
CA PRO A 50 11.02 11.37 -5.59
C PRO A 50 10.85 9.84 -5.69
N ILE A 51 9.84 9.23 -5.05
CA ILE A 51 9.76 7.75 -4.90
C ILE A 51 8.28 7.34 -4.84
N ASN A 52 7.91 6.19 -5.42
CA ASN A 52 6.60 5.57 -5.12
C ASN A 52 6.69 4.87 -3.76
N LEU A 53 6.23 5.54 -2.70
CA LEU A 53 6.39 5.07 -1.31
C LEU A 53 5.78 3.68 -1.06
N GLY A 54 4.67 3.35 -1.73
CA GLY A 54 4.04 2.03 -1.61
C GLY A 54 4.90 0.93 -2.25
N ALA A 55 5.43 1.19 -3.44
CA ALA A 55 6.36 0.28 -4.12
C ALA A 55 7.67 0.14 -3.34
N PHE A 56 8.24 1.24 -2.86
CA PHE A 56 9.46 1.23 -2.06
C PHE A 56 9.30 0.40 -0.78
N GLN A 57 8.20 0.60 -0.03
CA GLN A 57 7.93 -0.19 1.17
C GLN A 57 7.80 -1.68 0.84
N LEU A 58 7.13 -2.02 -0.27
CA LEU A 58 6.98 -3.41 -0.68
C LEU A 58 8.32 -4.06 -1.07
N VAL A 59 9.22 -3.31 -1.73
CA VAL A 59 10.59 -3.77 -2.02
C VAL A 59 11.34 -4.06 -0.71
N GLN A 60 11.26 -3.17 0.29
CA GLN A 60 11.88 -3.38 1.60
C GLN A 60 11.30 -4.62 2.33
N ASP A 61 9.98 -4.82 2.25
CA ASP A 61 9.33 -6.00 2.84
C ASP A 61 9.80 -7.31 2.17
N ILE A 62 9.97 -7.30 0.83
CA ILE A 62 10.51 -8.43 0.06
C ILE A 62 11.96 -8.69 0.45
N ASP A 63 12.79 -7.66 0.61
CA ASP A 63 14.19 -7.80 1.04
C ASP A 63 14.29 -8.40 2.44
N ALA A 64 13.50 -7.91 3.39
CA ALA A 64 13.45 -8.44 4.75
C ALA A 64 13.00 -9.91 4.78
N TYR A 65 11.95 -10.25 4.01
CA TYR A 65 11.47 -11.62 3.86
C TYR A 65 12.55 -12.53 3.29
N THR A 66 13.22 -12.09 2.22
CA THR A 66 14.21 -12.92 1.53
C THR A 66 15.46 -13.13 2.38
N ARG A 67 15.93 -12.10 3.10
CA ARG A 67 17.03 -12.26 4.07
C ARG A 67 16.69 -13.27 5.15
N ARG A 68 15.48 -13.20 5.72
CA ARG A 68 15.00 -14.20 6.69
C ARG A 68 15.02 -15.61 6.10
N LEU A 69 14.53 -15.79 4.87
CA LEU A 69 14.55 -17.08 4.18
C LEU A 69 15.98 -17.62 4.02
N VAL A 70 16.90 -16.80 3.52
CA VAL A 70 18.30 -17.19 3.31
C VAL A 70 19.00 -17.56 4.63
N HIS A 71 18.69 -16.87 5.73
CA HIS A 71 19.15 -17.24 7.06
C HIS A 71 18.60 -18.60 7.53
N LEU A 72 17.31 -18.86 7.33
CA LEU A 72 16.71 -20.16 7.68
C LEU A 72 17.31 -21.31 6.87
N LEU A 73 17.76 -21.05 5.65
CA LEU A 73 18.42 -22.03 4.79
C LEU A 73 19.92 -22.19 5.08
N HIS A 74 20.45 -21.49 6.09
CA HIS A 74 21.88 -21.46 6.42
C HIS A 74 22.76 -21.16 5.20
N LEU A 75 22.32 -20.21 4.38
CA LEU A 75 23.08 -19.71 3.25
C LEU A 75 23.91 -18.50 3.70
N HIS A 76 25.04 -18.28 3.03
CA HIS A 76 25.99 -17.21 3.35
C HIS A 76 26.02 -16.18 2.21
N PRO A 77 25.05 -15.26 2.14
CA PRO A 77 25.03 -14.24 1.11
C PRO A 77 26.13 -13.20 1.34
N THR A 78 26.67 -12.65 0.25
CA THR A 78 27.57 -11.51 0.32
C THR A 78 26.78 -10.21 0.50
N ARG A 79 27.45 -9.14 0.97
CA ARG A 79 26.78 -7.87 1.36
C ARG A 79 26.19 -7.09 0.19
N ASP A 80 26.70 -7.35 -1.02
CA ASP A 80 26.32 -6.74 -2.30
C ASP A 80 25.08 -7.38 -2.93
N MET A 81 24.64 -8.56 -2.45
CA MET A 81 23.46 -9.23 -2.99
C MET A 81 22.17 -8.50 -2.62
N ASP A 82 21.40 -8.11 -3.63
CA ASP A 82 20.06 -7.56 -3.47
C ASP A 82 19.02 -8.68 -3.28
N GLY A 83 17.76 -8.31 -3.00
CA GLY A 83 16.73 -9.33 -2.78
C GLY A 83 16.43 -10.20 -4.00
N HIS A 84 16.70 -9.74 -5.23
CA HIS A 84 16.55 -10.59 -6.43
C HIS A 84 17.59 -11.71 -6.43
N ASP A 85 18.85 -11.38 -6.15
CA ASP A 85 19.94 -12.35 -6.06
C ASP A 85 19.75 -13.33 -4.90
N LEU A 86 19.26 -12.83 -3.77
CA LEU A 86 18.92 -13.68 -2.62
C LEU A 86 17.79 -14.67 -2.94
N ILE A 87 16.75 -14.25 -3.69
CA ILE A 87 15.69 -15.16 -4.15
C ILE A 87 16.27 -16.23 -5.09
N LYS A 88 17.14 -15.86 -6.03
CA LYS A 88 17.84 -16.81 -6.90
C LYS A 88 18.66 -17.82 -6.09
N GLY A 89 19.40 -17.36 -5.08
CA GLY A 89 20.18 -18.22 -4.19
C GLY A 89 19.31 -19.23 -3.43
N ALA A 90 18.15 -18.79 -2.91
CA ALA A 90 17.20 -19.67 -2.25
C ALA A 90 16.62 -20.72 -3.22
N LEU A 91 16.25 -20.32 -4.44
CA LEU A 91 15.73 -21.23 -5.47
C LEU A 91 16.78 -22.27 -5.92
N ALA A 92 18.04 -21.87 -6.07
CA ALA A 92 19.14 -22.78 -6.41
C ALA A 92 19.38 -23.84 -5.31
N ASN A 93 19.06 -23.51 -4.06
CA ASN A 93 19.23 -24.39 -2.90
C ASN A 93 17.89 -24.99 -2.43
N ARG A 94 16.94 -25.22 -3.36
CA ARG A 94 15.58 -25.72 -3.03
C ARG A 94 15.54 -27.01 -2.21
N THR A 95 16.56 -27.88 -2.33
CA THR A 95 16.64 -29.13 -1.54
C THR A 95 16.76 -28.86 -0.04
N ARG A 96 17.26 -27.69 0.36
CA ARG A 96 17.29 -27.26 1.76
C ARG A 96 15.91 -26.81 2.27
N LEU A 97 14.97 -26.47 1.38
CA LEU A 97 13.59 -26.18 1.78
C LEU A 97 12.93 -27.45 2.31
N ASP A 98 13.20 -28.61 1.71
CA ASP A 98 12.64 -29.90 2.14
C ASP A 98 13.15 -30.35 3.53
N MET A 99 14.18 -29.70 4.06
CA MET A 99 14.70 -29.93 5.41
C MET A 99 13.98 -29.10 6.47
N LEU A 100 13.17 -28.12 6.08
CA LEU A 100 12.37 -27.32 7.00
C LEU A 100 11.10 -28.09 7.41
N ASP A 101 10.61 -27.81 8.62
CA ASP A 101 9.36 -28.39 9.07
C ASP A 101 8.15 -27.85 8.26
N SER A 102 7.07 -28.63 8.24
CA SER A 102 5.89 -28.34 7.41
C SER A 102 5.20 -27.03 7.80
N ASP A 103 5.20 -26.67 9.08
CA ASP A 103 4.57 -25.44 9.57
C ASP A 103 5.36 -24.21 9.12
N THR A 104 6.69 -24.26 9.23
CA THR A 104 7.60 -23.24 8.71
C THR A 104 7.44 -23.07 7.20
N LEU A 105 7.41 -24.17 6.45
CA LEU A 105 7.18 -24.13 5.00
C LEU A 105 5.85 -23.49 4.65
N THR A 106 4.79 -23.85 5.37
CA THR A 106 3.44 -23.29 5.17
C THR A 106 3.40 -21.80 5.46
N ALA A 107 4.03 -21.36 6.56
CA ALA A 107 4.13 -19.95 6.92
C ALA A 107 4.94 -19.15 5.88
N LEU A 108 6.07 -19.69 5.42
CA LEU A 108 6.89 -19.07 4.37
C LEU A 108 6.12 -18.98 3.06
N ALA A 109 5.43 -20.04 2.63
CA ALA A 109 4.62 -20.05 1.42
C ALA A 109 3.48 -19.02 1.50
N GLY A 110 2.83 -18.91 2.66
CA GLY A 110 1.81 -17.89 2.94
C GLY A 110 2.36 -16.47 2.86
N GLY A 111 3.52 -16.21 3.47
CA GLY A 111 4.21 -14.92 3.41
C GLY A 111 4.61 -14.52 1.99
N ALA A 112 5.21 -15.44 1.23
CA ALA A 112 5.56 -15.19 -0.17
C ALA A 112 4.32 -14.93 -1.02
N ARG A 113 3.25 -15.71 -0.85
CA ARG A 113 1.96 -15.51 -1.53
C ARG A 113 1.37 -14.13 -1.24
N ASP A 114 1.51 -13.63 -0.02
CA ASP A 114 1.04 -12.29 0.34
C ASP A 114 1.83 -11.19 -0.37
N LEU A 115 3.16 -11.28 -0.36
CA LEU A 115 4.03 -10.35 -1.09
C LEU A 115 3.76 -10.37 -2.59
N VAL A 116 3.57 -11.55 -3.21
CA VAL A 116 3.18 -11.67 -4.63
C VAL A 116 1.83 -10.99 -4.88
N GLY A 117 0.84 -11.20 -4.00
CA GLY A 117 -0.47 -10.58 -4.12
C GLY A 117 -0.39 -9.05 -4.08
N ARG A 118 0.35 -8.51 -3.12
CA ARG A 118 0.59 -7.06 -2.99
C ARG A 118 1.32 -6.50 -4.20
N ALA A 119 2.36 -7.20 -4.69
CA ALA A 119 3.12 -6.82 -5.87
C ALA A 119 2.25 -6.76 -7.13
N ARG A 120 1.43 -7.79 -7.34
CA ARG A 120 0.51 -7.84 -8.48
C ARG A 120 -0.54 -6.74 -8.43
N LEU A 121 -1.15 -6.48 -7.29
CA LEU A 121 -2.13 -5.39 -7.17
C LEU A 121 -1.52 -4.01 -7.43
N LEU A 122 -0.26 -3.83 -7.06
CA LEU A 122 0.46 -2.59 -7.27
C LEU A 122 0.87 -2.39 -8.73
N LEU A 123 1.33 -3.46 -9.40
CA LEU A 123 1.78 -3.43 -10.79
C LEU A 123 0.64 -3.55 -11.81
N TYR A 124 -0.42 -4.26 -11.45
CA TYR A 124 -1.55 -4.61 -12.31
C TYR A 124 -2.85 -4.50 -11.51
N PRO A 125 -3.24 -3.28 -11.10
CA PRO A 125 -4.50 -3.08 -10.38
C PRO A 125 -5.67 -3.53 -11.28
N PRO A 126 -6.63 -4.33 -10.76
CA PRO A 126 -7.81 -4.70 -11.53
C PRO A 126 -8.57 -3.44 -11.98
N GLU A 127 -8.95 -3.40 -13.26
CA GLU A 127 -9.69 -2.26 -13.84
C GLU A 127 -10.99 -2.02 -13.07
N GLY A 128 -11.38 -0.74 -12.94
CA GLY A 128 -12.58 -0.35 -12.22
C GLY A 128 -12.51 -0.48 -10.69
N THR A 129 -11.41 -0.99 -10.11
CA THR A 129 -11.25 -1.12 -8.66
C THR A 129 -10.32 -0.07 -8.07
N ARG A 130 -10.65 0.44 -6.87
CA ARG A 130 -9.78 1.32 -6.08
C ARG A 130 -9.49 0.75 -4.70
N MET A 131 -8.34 1.12 -4.13
CA MET A 131 -7.96 0.72 -2.78
C MET A 131 -8.88 1.39 -1.74
N VAL A 132 -9.42 0.60 -0.81
CA VAL A 132 -10.29 1.04 0.30
C VAL A 132 -9.65 0.84 1.67
N GLY A 133 -8.44 0.30 1.74
CA GLY A 133 -7.66 0.16 2.97
C GLY A 133 -7.01 -1.22 3.11
N TRP A 134 -6.63 -1.60 4.33
CA TRP A 134 -6.06 -2.90 4.63
C TRP A 134 -6.93 -3.68 5.60
N CYS A 135 -7.06 -4.98 5.37
CA CYS A 135 -7.74 -5.89 6.27
C CYS A 135 -7.18 -5.76 7.70
N PRO A 136 -8.01 -5.52 8.72
CA PRO A 136 -7.55 -5.42 10.10
C PRO A 136 -6.95 -6.73 10.62
N ARG A 137 -7.42 -7.87 10.09
CA ARG A 137 -7.01 -9.20 10.53
C ARG A 137 -5.73 -9.70 9.85
N CYS A 138 -5.64 -9.63 8.53
CA CYS A 138 -4.50 -10.18 7.78
C CYS A 138 -3.67 -9.11 7.05
N VAL A 139 -3.98 -7.83 7.22
CA VAL A 139 -3.22 -6.69 6.67
C VAL A 139 -3.16 -6.64 5.13
N ARG A 140 -3.88 -7.53 4.44
CA ARG A 140 -4.03 -7.53 2.99
C ARG A 140 -4.71 -6.25 2.49
N GLU A 141 -4.19 -5.67 1.41
CA GLU A 141 -4.85 -4.57 0.70
C GLU A 141 -6.25 -5.01 0.23
N LEU A 142 -7.24 -4.18 0.53
CA LEU A 142 -8.63 -4.35 0.12
C LEU A 142 -8.93 -3.33 -0.96
N ARG A 143 -9.53 -3.80 -2.05
CA ARG A 143 -9.94 -2.99 -3.18
C ARG A 143 -11.42 -3.26 -3.46
N CYS A 144 -12.09 -2.23 -3.95
CA CYS A 144 -13.50 -2.31 -4.31
C CYS A 144 -13.77 -1.65 -5.66
N ASP A 145 -14.72 -2.20 -6.40
CA ASP A 145 -15.38 -1.50 -7.49
C ASP A 145 -16.41 -0.47 -6.98
N GLU A 146 -16.96 0.33 -7.90
CA GLU A 146 -17.91 1.39 -7.57
C GLU A 146 -19.22 0.87 -6.92
N GLN A 147 -19.64 -0.35 -7.24
CA GLN A 147 -20.83 -0.97 -6.66
C GLN A 147 -20.57 -1.43 -5.23
N GLU A 148 -19.44 -2.09 -4.97
CA GLU A 148 -19.02 -2.50 -3.63
C GLU A 148 -18.80 -1.29 -2.71
N ILE A 149 -18.27 -0.20 -3.26
CA ILE A 149 -18.17 1.09 -2.56
C ILE A 149 -19.54 1.62 -2.16
N ALA A 150 -20.51 1.56 -3.07
CA ALA A 150 -21.88 1.99 -2.79
C ALA A 150 -22.54 1.12 -1.72
N GLY A 151 -22.24 -0.18 -1.71
CA GLY A 151 -22.66 -1.11 -0.65
C GLY A 151 -22.02 -0.84 0.71
N GLY A 152 -20.83 -0.23 0.75
CA GLY A 152 -20.16 0.21 1.98
C GLY A 152 -19.42 -0.89 2.76
N TRP A 153 -19.37 -2.10 2.22
CA TRP A 153 -18.73 -3.26 2.81
C TRP A 153 -17.81 -3.94 1.81
N VAL A 154 -16.73 -4.55 2.30
CA VAL A 154 -15.76 -5.27 1.48
C VAL A 154 -15.38 -6.60 2.13
N PRO A 155 -15.49 -7.73 1.41
CA PRO A 155 -14.95 -8.99 1.86
C PRO A 155 -13.43 -9.03 1.67
N CYS A 156 -12.72 -9.59 2.64
CA CYS A 156 -11.29 -9.84 2.51
C CYS A 156 -11.07 -11.18 1.80
N PRO A 157 -10.43 -11.20 0.61
CA PRO A 157 -10.17 -12.44 -0.11
C PRO A 157 -9.15 -13.35 0.58
N GLY A 158 -8.38 -12.82 1.54
CA GLY A 158 -7.38 -13.57 2.29
C GLY A 158 -7.96 -14.33 3.48
N CYS A 159 -8.68 -13.63 4.36
CA CYS A 159 -9.17 -14.21 5.62
C CYS A 159 -10.68 -14.45 5.66
N GLY A 160 -11.40 -14.15 4.57
CA GLY A 160 -12.86 -14.28 4.47
C GLY A 160 -13.66 -13.30 5.33
N GLY A 161 -13.00 -12.38 6.05
CA GLY A 161 -13.67 -11.41 6.92
C GLY A 161 -14.27 -10.26 6.13
N THR A 162 -15.48 -9.81 6.49
CA THR A 162 -16.16 -8.69 5.85
C THR A 162 -16.06 -7.43 6.69
N TRP A 163 -15.67 -6.31 6.08
CA TRP A 163 -15.35 -5.07 6.79
C TRP A 163 -16.12 -3.89 6.22
N ARG A 164 -16.55 -2.96 7.09
CA ARG A 164 -17.11 -1.69 6.63
C ARG A 164 -15.99 -0.83 6.07
N ILE A 165 -16.17 -0.30 4.87
CA ILE A 165 -15.18 0.56 4.20
C ILE A 165 -14.84 1.79 5.06
N LYS A 166 -15.84 2.35 5.75
CA LYS A 166 -15.62 3.50 6.65
C LYS A 166 -14.70 3.17 7.83
N ASP A 167 -14.80 1.96 8.37
CA ASP A 167 -13.97 1.52 9.51
C ASP A 167 -12.54 1.22 9.04
N LEU A 168 -12.39 0.67 7.83
CA LEU A 168 -11.09 0.49 7.19
C LEU A 168 -10.36 1.82 6.97
N HIS A 169 -11.05 2.82 6.43
CA HIS A 169 -10.49 4.17 6.28
C HIS A 169 -10.07 4.74 7.64
N THR A 170 -10.89 4.56 8.68
CA THR A 170 -10.59 5.03 10.04
C THR A 170 -9.32 4.36 10.59
N LEU A 171 -9.23 3.04 10.52
CA LEU A 171 -8.08 2.27 11.00
C LEU A 171 -6.80 2.61 10.23
N ALA A 172 -6.91 2.77 8.92
CA ALA A 172 -5.77 3.10 8.09
C ALA A 172 -5.27 4.54 8.37
N MET A 173 -6.17 5.49 8.65
CA MET A 173 -5.79 6.82 9.13
C MET A 173 -5.18 6.81 10.54
N GLN A 174 -5.68 5.97 11.45
CA GLN A 174 -5.07 5.78 12.77
C GLN A 174 -3.64 5.23 12.66
N ARG A 175 -3.38 4.30 11.72
CA ARG A 175 -2.03 3.79 11.46
C ARG A 175 -1.09 4.86 10.93
N LEU A 176 -1.55 5.71 10.00
CA LEU A 176 -0.76 6.83 9.50
C LEU A 176 -0.50 7.87 10.62
N HIS A 177 -1.48 8.10 11.50
CA HIS A 177 -1.32 8.95 12.67
C HIS A 177 -0.26 8.42 13.63
N ALA A 178 -0.33 7.13 14.00
CA ALA A 178 0.63 6.48 14.89
C ALA A 178 2.07 6.53 14.33
N ARG A 179 2.22 6.56 13.01
CA ARG A 179 3.51 6.72 12.31
C ARG A 179 3.95 8.18 12.14
N GLY A 180 3.18 9.14 12.65
CA GLY A 180 3.51 10.57 12.58
C GLY A 180 3.51 11.14 11.16
N VAL A 181 2.75 10.55 10.24
CA VAL A 181 2.72 10.99 8.84
C VAL A 181 2.20 12.43 8.76
N LYS A 182 3.06 13.31 8.25
CA LYS A 182 2.82 14.74 8.10
C LYS A 182 3.26 15.22 6.73
N GLY A 183 2.69 16.32 6.29
CA GLY A 183 3.08 16.94 5.02
C GLY A 183 2.42 18.29 4.82
N THR A 184 2.80 18.95 3.73
CA THR A 184 2.15 20.17 3.26
C THR A 184 0.75 19.85 2.71
N PRO A 185 -0.16 20.85 2.62
CA PRO A 185 -1.48 20.68 2.01
C PRO A 185 -1.48 20.01 0.64
N ALA A 186 -0.47 20.31 -0.19
CA ALA A 186 -0.34 19.71 -1.53
C ALA A 186 0.05 18.23 -1.46
N GLN A 187 0.99 17.88 -0.57
CA GLN A 187 1.40 16.49 -0.34
C GLN A 187 0.25 15.67 0.23
N LEU A 188 -0.49 16.19 1.21
CA LEU A 188 -1.61 15.48 1.84
C LEU A 188 -2.80 15.29 0.90
N SER A 189 -3.13 16.31 0.10
CA SER A 189 -4.18 16.21 -0.94
C SER A 189 -3.86 15.07 -1.92
N ARG A 190 -2.60 14.98 -2.38
CA ARG A 190 -2.16 13.90 -3.28
C ARG A 190 -2.11 12.54 -2.60
N LEU A 191 -1.69 12.49 -1.33
CA LEU A 191 -1.61 11.25 -0.54
C LEU A 191 -2.99 10.61 -0.32
N LEU A 192 -4.02 11.43 -0.12
CA LEU A 192 -5.38 10.99 0.18
C LEU A 192 -6.20 10.64 -1.07
N LYS A 193 -5.86 11.20 -2.23
CA LYS A 193 -6.60 11.00 -3.49
C LYS A 193 -6.75 9.52 -3.90
N PRO A 194 -5.71 8.65 -3.84
CA PRO A 194 -5.84 7.23 -4.17
C PRO A 194 -6.82 6.45 -3.28
N TRP A 195 -7.15 7.00 -2.11
CA TRP A 195 -8.06 6.42 -1.13
C TRP A 195 -9.52 6.88 -1.35
N GLY A 196 -9.78 7.56 -2.47
CA GLY A 196 -11.09 8.15 -2.77
C GLY A 196 -11.43 9.37 -1.91
N ILE A 197 -10.46 9.93 -1.18
CA ILE A 197 -10.63 11.11 -0.35
C ILE A 197 -10.10 12.32 -1.12
N ASP A 198 -10.98 12.93 -1.92
CA ASP A 198 -10.64 14.09 -2.74
C ASP A 198 -10.82 15.40 -1.95
N ILE A 199 -9.73 15.85 -1.32
CA ILE A 199 -9.67 17.15 -0.62
C ILE A 199 -8.66 18.02 -1.35
N LYS A 200 -9.12 19.17 -1.88
CA LYS A 200 -8.25 20.15 -2.52
C LYS A 200 -7.26 20.74 -1.50
N ALA A 201 -6.00 20.92 -1.90
CA ALA A 201 -4.98 21.57 -1.06
C ALA A 201 -5.40 22.97 -0.59
N ALA A 202 -6.15 23.72 -1.41
CA ALA A 202 -6.71 25.01 -1.04
C ALA A 202 -7.69 24.91 0.16
N THR A 203 -8.52 23.87 0.19
CA THR A 203 -9.44 23.59 1.29
C THR A 203 -8.67 23.34 2.59
N ILE A 204 -7.61 22.54 2.53
CA ILE A 204 -6.76 22.27 3.69
C ILE A 204 -6.10 23.56 4.21
N ARG A 205 -5.57 24.41 3.32
CA ARG A 205 -5.03 25.74 3.70
C ARG A 205 -6.09 26.62 4.37
N GLN A 206 -7.33 26.56 3.88
CA GLN A 206 -8.44 27.32 4.45
C GLN A 206 -8.81 26.80 5.84
N TRP A 207 -8.76 25.48 6.09
CA TRP A 207 -8.95 24.90 7.41
C TRP A 207 -7.87 25.36 8.40
N VAL A 208 -6.62 25.42 7.97
CA VAL A 208 -5.54 26.01 8.79
C VAL A 208 -5.82 27.47 9.09
N ARG A 209 -6.16 28.28 8.07
CA ARG A 209 -6.46 29.71 8.26
C ARG A 209 -7.63 29.96 9.21
N ARG A 210 -8.63 29.06 9.19
CA ARG A 210 -9.82 29.12 10.05
C ARG A 210 -9.60 28.52 11.45
N GLY A 211 -8.38 28.05 11.76
CA GLY A 211 -8.09 27.41 13.05
C GLY A 211 -8.74 26.04 13.25
N VAL A 212 -9.26 25.42 12.19
CA VAL A 212 -9.84 24.06 12.24
C VAL A 212 -8.74 23.01 12.40
N ILE A 213 -7.56 23.29 11.83
CA ILE A 213 -6.37 22.43 11.91
C ILE A 213 -5.17 23.26 12.37
N THR A 214 -4.42 22.73 13.33
CA THR A 214 -3.19 23.36 13.85
C THR A 214 -1.96 22.78 13.17
N PRO A 215 -1.12 23.57 12.48
CA PRO A 215 0.13 23.08 11.91
C PRO A 215 1.12 22.65 13.00
N VAL A 216 1.88 21.59 12.72
CA VAL A 216 2.93 21.09 13.63
C VAL A 216 4.23 21.86 13.43
N THR A 217 4.52 22.25 12.18
CA THR A 217 5.69 23.07 11.83
C THR A 217 5.45 23.78 10.50
N ARG A 218 6.44 24.49 9.98
CA ARG A 218 6.45 25.09 8.64
C ARG A 218 7.66 24.60 7.86
N ASP A 219 7.45 24.36 6.56
CA ASP A 219 8.49 23.99 5.60
C ASP A 219 8.38 24.92 4.38
N GLY A 220 9.43 25.69 4.09
CA GLY A 220 9.43 26.67 3.00
C GLY A 220 8.26 27.67 3.03
N GLY A 221 7.77 28.03 4.22
CA GLY A 221 6.59 28.90 4.41
C GLY A 221 5.23 28.18 4.31
N ALA A 222 5.18 26.93 3.86
CA ALA A 222 3.96 26.12 3.86
C ALA A 222 3.74 25.45 5.24
N PRO A 223 2.50 25.37 5.74
CA PRO A 223 2.20 24.66 6.98
C PRO A 223 2.39 23.15 6.78
N VAL A 224 3.06 22.50 7.74
CA VAL A 224 3.19 21.04 7.82
C VAL A 224 2.14 20.55 8.81
N ILE A 225 1.30 19.63 8.35
CA ILE A 225 0.07 19.21 9.02
C ILE A 225 0.07 17.69 9.14
N LEU A 226 -0.52 17.14 10.20
CA LEU A 226 -0.74 15.70 10.33
C LEU A 226 -1.85 15.24 9.39
N VAL A 227 -1.68 14.09 8.75
CA VAL A 227 -2.71 13.51 7.88
C VAL A 227 -4.02 13.23 8.64
N TRP A 228 -3.93 12.91 9.93
CA TRP A 228 -5.09 12.69 10.81
C TRP A 228 -5.96 13.92 10.96
N ASP A 229 -5.36 15.11 11.14
CA ASP A 229 -6.13 16.34 11.37
C ASP A 229 -6.91 16.74 10.11
N VAL A 230 -6.32 16.50 8.93
CA VAL A 230 -6.99 16.68 7.64
C VAL A 230 -8.18 15.73 7.50
N TRP A 231 -7.99 14.45 7.84
CA TRP A 231 -9.06 13.45 7.78
C TRP A 231 -10.17 13.72 8.81
N ALA A 232 -9.82 14.10 10.03
CA ALA A 232 -10.77 14.45 11.09
C ALA A 232 -11.60 15.69 10.72
N ALA A 233 -10.96 16.72 10.14
CA ALA A 233 -11.65 17.90 9.64
C ALA A 233 -12.63 17.55 8.51
N HIS A 234 -12.21 16.72 7.55
CA HIS A 234 -13.07 16.29 6.45
C HIS A 234 -14.28 15.50 6.95
N THR A 235 -14.08 14.52 7.83
CA THR A 235 -15.15 13.65 8.34
C THR A 235 -16.15 14.41 9.22
N ARG A 236 -15.67 15.36 10.04
CA ARG A 236 -16.54 16.26 10.82
C ARG A 236 -17.42 17.12 9.91
N LEU A 237 -16.85 17.72 8.87
CA LEU A 237 -17.58 18.60 7.94
C LEU A 237 -18.56 17.81 7.04
N ALA A 238 -18.18 16.63 6.55
CA ALA A 238 -19.08 15.76 5.80
C ALA A 238 -20.28 15.29 6.65
N GLY A 239 -20.08 15.09 7.95
CA GLY A 239 -21.17 14.84 8.90
C GLY A 239 -22.10 16.06 9.05
N TYR A 240 -21.54 17.26 9.12
CA TYR A 240 -22.29 18.52 9.24
C TYR A 240 -23.16 18.81 8.01
N GLU A 241 -22.64 18.60 6.80
CA GLU A 241 -23.38 18.79 5.54
C GLU A 241 -24.53 17.77 5.38
N ARG A 242 -24.33 16.52 5.78
CA ARG A 242 -25.39 15.50 5.79
C ARG A 242 -26.49 15.81 6.81
N ALA A 243 -26.12 16.28 8.01
CA ALA A 243 -27.08 16.67 9.04
C ALA A 243 -27.92 17.89 8.60
N ARG A 244 -27.33 18.83 7.86
CA ARG A 244 -28.04 19.98 7.29
C ARG A 244 -29.03 19.57 6.19
N ARG A 245 -28.67 18.64 5.29
CA ARG A 245 -29.57 18.15 4.22
C ARG A 245 -30.74 17.30 4.69
N ARG A 246 -30.67 16.71 5.89
CA ARG A 246 -31.80 15.96 6.50
C ARG A 246 -32.81 16.85 7.23
N ARG A 247 -32.52 18.15 7.36
CA ARG A 247 -33.39 19.14 8.02
C ARG A 247 -34.13 20.07 7.04
N THR A 248 -33.96 19.83 5.74
CA THR A 248 -34.70 20.46 4.63
C THR A 248 -35.51 19.38 3.95
#